data_AF-A0A966Y836-F1
#
_entry.id   AF-A0A966Y836-F1
#
_cell.length_a   1.000
_cell.length_b   1.000
_cell.length_c   1.000
_cell.angle_alpha   90.00
_cell.angle_beta   90.00
_cell.angle_gamma   90.00
#
_symmetry.space_group_name_H-M   'P 1'
#
loop_
_entity.id
_entity.type
_entity.pdbx_description
1 polymer ?
#
loop_
_entity_poly.entity_id
_entity_poly.type
_entity_poly.pdbx_seq_one_letter_code
_entity_poly.pdbx_strand_id
1 'polypeptide(L)' 'MKKILITLFTILSTVEVLANEPKNWQLGFQEAASQSMRDIVNFHDKLLLPIIVAISVFVLFLMAYACIR' A
#
# COMPACT_ATOMS: atom_id res chain seq x y z
N MET A 1 12.22 -47.01 -0.71
CA MET A 1 13.38 -46.12 -0.53
C MET A 1 13.30 -44.84 -1.37
N LYS A 2 13.12 -44.92 -2.70
CA LYS A 2 13.03 -43.73 -3.59
C LYS A 2 11.96 -42.69 -3.18
N LYS A 3 10.78 -43.12 -2.71
CA LYS A 3 9.71 -42.21 -2.25
C LYS A 3 10.10 -41.41 -1.01
N ILE A 4 10.77 -42.05 -0.04
CA ILE A 4 11.27 -41.40 1.19
C ILE A 4 12.31 -40.34 0.86
N LEU A 5 13.21 -40.63 -0.09
CA LEU A 5 14.24 -39.68 -0.54
C LEU A 5 13.61 -38.46 -1.24
N ILE A 6 12.57 -38.66 -2.06
CA ILE A 6 11.85 -37.55 -2.72
C ILE A 6 11.13 -36.69 -1.69
N THR A 7 10.46 -37.28 -0.71
CA THR A 7 9.78 -36.53 0.36
C THR A 7 10.77 -35.72 1.20
N LEU A 8 11.94 -36.30 1.52
CA LEU A 8 13.00 -35.60 2.25
C LEU A 8 13.57 -34.43 1.44
N PHE A 9 13.76 -34.61 0.13
CA PHE A 9 14.23 -33.56 -0.77
C PHE A 9 13.22 -32.41 -0.89
N THR A 10 11.92 -32.69 -0.95
CA THR A 10 10.87 -31.65 -0.98
C THR A 10 10.78 -30.86 0.33
N ILE A 11 11.09 -31.46 1.48
CA ILE A 11 11.08 -30.76 2.78
C ILE A 11 12.30 -29.85 2.93
N LEU A 12 13.46 -30.23 2.37
CA LEU A 12 14.66 -29.38 2.34
C LEU A 12 14.60 -28.24 1.31
N SER A 13 13.66 -28.32 0.36
CA SER A 13 13.50 -27.32 -0.70
C SER A 13 12.67 -26.13 -0.18
N THR A 14 13.32 -25.12 0.39
CA THR A 14 12.65 -23.85 0.71
C THR A 14 12.48 -23.03 -0.57
N VAL A 15 11.25 -22.90 -1.04
CA VAL A 15 10.90 -21.94 -2.10
C VAL A 15 10.59 -20.61 -1.41
N GLU A 16 11.34 -19.56 -1.73
CA GLU A 16 10.96 -18.20 -1.34
C GLU A 16 9.67 -17.83 -2.10
N VAL A 17 8.60 -17.61 -1.34
CA VAL A 17 7.36 -17.10 -1.91
C VAL A 17 7.56 -15.60 -2.13
N LEU A 18 7.54 -15.16 -3.39
CA LEU A 18 7.55 -13.76 -3.79
C LEU A 18 6.20 -13.12 -3.45
N ALA A 19 5.98 -12.82 -2.17
CA ALA A 19 4.86 -12.02 -1.73
C ALA A 19 5.20 -10.53 -1.87
N ASN A 20 4.19 -9.71 -2.19
CA ASN A 20 4.34 -8.27 -2.16
C ASN A 20 4.39 -7.79 -0.69
N GLU A 21 5.59 -7.68 -0.14
CA GLU A 21 5.81 -7.27 1.25
C GLU A 21 5.74 -5.74 1.44
N PRO A 22 5.43 -5.24 2.65
CA PRO A 22 5.55 -3.81 2.96
C PRO A 22 7.02 -3.38 2.89
N LYS A 23 7.30 -2.28 2.18
CA LYS A 23 8.66 -1.73 2.09
C LYS A 23 8.91 -0.73 3.22
N ASN A 24 10.13 -0.72 3.76
CA ASN A 24 10.52 0.27 4.78
C ASN A 24 10.29 1.70 4.26
N TRP A 25 9.69 2.54 5.10
CA TRP A 25 9.36 3.96 4.79
C TRP A 25 8.36 4.18 3.65
N GLN A 26 7.57 3.17 3.31
CA GLN A 26 6.50 3.33 2.33
C GLN A 26 5.34 4.17 2.90
N LEU A 27 4.95 5.22 2.18
CA LEU A 27 3.89 6.15 2.61
C LEU A 27 2.53 5.86 1.95
N GLY A 28 2.50 5.15 0.83
CA GLY A 28 1.29 4.84 0.08
C GLY A 28 0.90 3.36 0.13
N PHE A 29 -0.11 2.99 -0.65
CA PHE A 29 -0.53 1.60 -0.78
C PHE A 29 0.56 0.72 -1.41
N GLN A 30 0.52 -0.56 -1.07
CA GLN A 30 1.30 -1.59 -1.75
C GLN A 30 0.81 -1.77 -3.20
N GLU A 31 1.64 -2.39 -4.05
CA GLU A 31 1.22 -2.75 -5.42
C GLU A 31 -0.06 -3.61 -5.41
N ALA A 32 -1.04 -3.20 -6.22
CA ALA A 32 -2.36 -3.78 -6.23
C ALA A 32 -2.37 -5.18 -6.86
N ALA A 33 -2.66 -6.20 -6.06
CA ALA A 33 -2.76 -7.59 -6.51
C ALA A 33 -4.12 -7.97 -7.14
N SER A 34 -5.13 -7.10 -7.06
CA SER A 34 -6.48 -7.34 -7.59
C SER A 34 -7.04 -6.12 -8.32
N GLN A 35 -8.08 -6.32 -9.13
CA GLN A 35 -8.81 -5.22 -9.76
C GLN A 35 -9.46 -4.31 -8.73
N SER A 36 -10.08 -4.89 -7.70
CA SER A 36 -10.70 -4.10 -6.62
C SER A 36 -9.69 -3.19 -5.91
N MET A 37 -8.47 -3.66 -5.68
CA MET A 37 -7.43 -2.83 -5.05
C MET A 37 -6.98 -1.69 -5.99
N ARG A 38 -6.89 -1.94 -7.30
CA ARG A 38 -6.61 -0.86 -8.28
C ARG A 38 -7.68 0.21 -8.26
N ASP A 39 -8.95 -0.18 -8.17
CA ASP A 39 -10.07 0.75 -8.12
C ASP A 39 -10.04 1.58 -6.82
N ILE A 40 -9.69 0.95 -5.69
CA ILE A 40 -9.50 1.63 -4.40
C ILE A 40 -8.36 2.65 -4.46
N VAL A 41 -7.19 2.26 -4.97
CA VAL A 41 -6.04 3.17 -5.10
C VAL A 41 -6.38 4.34 -6.01
N ASN A 42 -7.06 4.08 -7.14
CA ASN A 42 -7.49 5.13 -8.06
C ASN A 42 -8.48 6.10 -7.43
N PHE A 43 -9.44 5.60 -6.65
CA PHE A 43 -10.38 6.43 -5.89
C PHE A 43 -9.67 7.29 -4.84
N HIS A 44 -8.72 6.71 -4.10
CA HIS A 44 -7.93 7.45 -3.11
C HIS A 44 -7.10 8.55 -3.75
N ASP A 45 -6.28 8.22 -4.75
CA ASP A 45 -5.26 9.14 -5.28
C ASP A 45 -5.85 10.24 -6.18
N LYS A 46 -6.92 9.94 -6.92
CA LYS A 46 -7.47 10.89 -7.90
C LYS A 46 -8.66 11.69 -7.40
N LEU A 47 -9.37 11.21 -6.37
CA LEU A 47 -10.57 11.87 -5.89
C LEU A 47 -10.47 12.24 -4.41
N LEU A 48 -10.26 11.25 -3.52
CA LEU A 48 -10.30 11.52 -2.09
C LEU A 48 -9.16 12.44 -1.64
N LEU A 49 -7.91 12.09 -1.94
CA LEU A 49 -6.73 12.81 -1.46
C LEU A 49 -6.70 14.27 -1.98
N PRO A 50 -6.96 14.56 -3.27
CA PRO A 50 -7.02 15.93 -3.75
C PRO A 50 -8.09 16.79 -3.04
N ILE A 51 -9.28 16.22 -2.78
CA ILE A 51 -10.38 16.94 -2.12
C ILE A 51 -9.99 17.29 -0.68
N ILE A 52 -9.51 16.32 0.11
CA ILE A 52 -9.18 16.59 1.51
C ILE A 52 -8.01 17.57 1.63
N VAL A 53 -6.99 17.46 0.77
CA VAL A 53 -5.85 18.38 0.78
C VAL A 53 -6.29 19.79 0.44
N ALA A 54 -7.14 19.98 -0.58
CA ALA A 54 -7.65 21.29 -0.94
C ALA A 54 -8.43 21.95 0.21
N ILE A 55 -9.32 21.18 0.87
CA ILE A 55 -10.09 21.68 2.02
C ILE A 55 -9.17 21.99 3.21
N SER A 56 -8.23 21.11 3.55
CA SER A 56 -7.30 21.33 4.65
C SER A 56 -6.43 22.56 4.45
N VAL A 57 -5.89 22.78 3.24
CA VAL A 57 -5.12 23.98 2.90
C VAL A 57 -5.99 25.23 2.98
N PHE A 58 -7.22 25.18 2.47
CA PHE A 58 -8.16 26.30 2.55
C PHE A 58 -8.48 26.70 4.00
N VAL A 59 -8.81 25.72 4.84
CA VAL A 59 -9.09 25.97 6.27
C VAL A 59 -7.84 26.47 6.99
N LEU A 60 -6.67 25.89 6.73
CA LEU A 60 -5.41 26.34 7.30
C LEU A 60 -5.11 27.80 6.91
N PHE A 61 -5.37 28.17 5.66
CA PHE A 61 -5.25 29.55 5.19
C PHE A 61 -6.19 30.49 5.95
N LEU A 62 -7.48 30.13 6.11
CA LEU A 62 -8.44 30.95 6.84
C LEU A 62 -8.05 31.12 8.32
N MET A 63 -7.60 30.05 8.96
CA MET A 63 -7.14 30.08 10.35
C MET A 63 -5.91 30.97 10.51
N ALA A 64 -4.90 30.82 9.63
CA ALA A 64 -3.72 31.66 9.65
C ALA A 64 -4.08 33.14 9.44
N TYR A 65 -5.00 33.44 8.51
CA TYR A 65 -5.52 34.79 8.29
C TYR A 65 -6.17 35.35 9.57
N ALA A 66 -7.05 34.59 10.23
CA ALA A 66 -7.71 35.01 11.47
C ALA A 66 -6.76 35.16 12.67
N CYS A 67 -5.64 34.42 12.70
CA CYS A 67 -4.64 34.58 13.75
C CYS A 67 -3.76 35.83 13.56
N ILE A 68 -3.54 36.26 12.30
CA ILE A 68 -2.66 37.39 11.98
C ILE A 68 -3.44 38.72 11.91
N ARG A 69 -4.69 38.69 11.44
CA ARG A 69 -5.55 39.85 11.22
C ARG A 69 -6.56 40.04 12.34
#